data_AF-A0A7J9RTM4-F1
#
_entry.id   AF-A0A7J9RTM4-F1
#
_cell.length_a   1.000
_cell.length_b   1.000
_cell.length_c   1.000
_cell.angle_alpha   90.00
_cell.angle_beta   90.00
_cell.angle_gamma   90.00
#
_symmetry.space_group_name_H-M   'P 1'
#
loop_
_entity.id
_entity.type
_entity.pdbx_description
1 polymer ?
#
loop_
_entity_poly.entity_id
_entity_poly.type
_entity_poly.pdbx_seq_one_letter_code
_entity_poly.pdbx_strand_id
1 'polypeptide(L)'
;MILSKIVDKINELRDKIEGDEDYKDAILTYLTMAFLNHVRYNSMITSIESTRSFNVPVTAFRGFAFSWNWVEISPLSNISGSITKLLEHVKKGLEYLTYTNTDSQVEVPFYQDNLQMEPVDLIVTDPPFADDKPYVSDYFYVWLKRVFPIPYNTQWEDFMPKNINKVYKGVVGTLEYFRKKLAEVFLKFYDLLKDDGTLVTFFSSSSPEAWVSLLYAGWFISKFRVITTHAVTTKDRTRMTANVSTVTLDKSIVIA
;
A
#
# COMPACT_ATOMS: atom_id res chain seq x y z
N MET A 1 24.72 12.23 4.40
CA MET A 1 25.78 12.48 5.40
C MET A 1 25.42 12.06 6.83
N ILE A 2 24.16 11.85 7.21
CA ILE A 2 23.80 11.08 8.43
C ILE A 2 22.99 9.81 8.12
N LEU A 3 22.00 9.91 7.23
CA LEU A 3 21.19 8.77 6.78
C LEU A 3 22.04 7.66 6.14
N SER A 4 23.03 8.03 5.31
CA SER A 4 24.00 7.06 4.76
C SER A 4 24.78 6.33 5.85
N LYS A 5 25.24 7.05 6.89
CA LYS A 5 25.97 6.42 8.01
C LYS A 5 25.08 5.45 8.78
N ILE A 6 23.78 5.75 8.88
CA ILE A 6 22.81 4.83 9.50
C ILE A 6 22.67 3.57 8.64
N VAL A 7 22.57 3.70 7.32
CA VAL A 7 22.55 2.55 6.40
C VAL A 7 23.83 1.72 6.52
N ASP A 8 24.99 2.37 6.49
CA ASP A 8 26.28 1.70 6.67
C ASP A 8 26.30 0.93 8.00
N LYS A 9 25.75 1.53 9.06
CA LYS A 9 25.67 0.88 10.36
C LYS A 9 24.71 -0.31 10.40
N ILE A 10 23.58 -0.22 9.72
CA ILE A 10 22.64 -1.36 9.57
C ILE A 10 23.36 -2.50 8.84
N ASN A 11 24.09 -2.21 7.78
CA ASN A 11 24.84 -3.21 7.02
C ASN A 11 25.96 -3.86 7.86
N GLU A 12 26.72 -3.06 8.63
CA GLU A 12 27.74 -3.58 9.57
C GLU A 12 27.17 -4.46 10.67
N LEU A 13 25.89 -4.29 11.03
CA LEU A 13 25.25 -5.09 12.07
C LEU A 13 24.96 -6.52 11.59
N ARG A 14 24.83 -6.74 10.28
CA ARG A 14 24.57 -8.08 9.71
C ARG A 14 25.57 -9.11 10.22
N ASP A 15 26.86 -8.77 10.19
CA ASP A 15 27.95 -9.67 10.60
C ASP A 15 28.04 -9.86 12.12
N LYS A 16 27.33 -9.05 12.90
CA LYS A 16 27.33 -9.09 14.38
C LYS A 16 26.10 -9.78 14.96
N ILE A 17 25.09 -10.03 14.14
CA ILE A 17 23.88 -10.72 14.57
C ILE A 17 24.17 -12.23 14.52
N GLU A 18 24.00 -12.89 15.67
CA GLU A 18 24.06 -14.35 15.76
C GLU A 18 22.74 -14.96 15.26
N GLY A 19 22.83 -16.12 14.62
CA GLY A 19 21.67 -16.82 14.05
C GLY A 19 21.88 -17.25 12.60
N ASP A 20 20.86 -17.87 12.01
CA ASP A 20 20.83 -18.17 10.58
C ASP A 20 20.57 -16.91 9.74
N GLU A 21 20.68 -17.02 8.42
CA GLU A 21 20.49 -15.88 7.52
C GLU A 21 19.06 -15.33 7.54
N ASP A 22 18.05 -16.19 7.73
CA ASP A 22 16.65 -15.76 7.81
C ASP A 22 16.40 -14.89 9.05
N TYR A 23 16.98 -15.27 10.20
CA TYR A 23 16.92 -14.50 11.43
C TYR A 23 17.65 -13.16 11.30
N LYS A 24 18.83 -13.14 10.66
CA LYS A 24 19.56 -11.90 10.38
C LYS A 24 18.76 -10.98 9.47
N ASP A 25 18.21 -11.50 8.38
CA ASP A 25 17.39 -10.74 7.44
C ASP A 25 16.13 -10.19 8.11
N ALA A 26 15.51 -10.95 9.02
CA ALA A 26 14.38 -10.48 9.82
C ALA A 26 14.77 -9.29 10.72
N ILE A 27 15.89 -9.38 11.46
CA ILE A 27 16.37 -8.27 12.30
C ILE A 27 16.70 -7.05 11.45
N LEU A 28 17.44 -7.21 10.36
CA LEU A 28 17.75 -6.13 9.44
C LEU A 28 16.48 -5.50 8.85
N THR A 29 15.45 -6.29 8.59
CA THR A 29 14.16 -5.80 8.08
C THR A 29 13.52 -4.86 9.09
N TYR A 30 13.45 -5.24 10.36
CA TYR A 30 12.89 -4.38 11.42
C TYR A 30 13.71 -3.12 11.67
N LEU A 31 15.04 -3.20 11.65
CA LEU A 31 15.91 -2.03 11.74
C LEU A 31 15.69 -1.09 10.55
N THR A 32 15.57 -1.66 9.35
CA THR A 32 15.31 -0.90 8.13
C THR A 32 13.94 -0.25 8.15
N MET A 33 12.90 -0.93 8.66
CA MET A 33 11.57 -0.33 8.84
C MET A 33 11.61 0.89 9.76
N ALA A 34 12.35 0.83 10.87
CA ALA A 34 12.54 1.98 11.75
C ALA A 34 13.30 3.11 11.04
N PHE A 35 14.34 2.79 10.28
CA PHE A 35 15.10 3.76 9.50
C PHE A 35 14.27 4.42 8.39
N LEU A 36 13.49 3.66 7.62
CA LEU A 36 12.62 4.18 6.57
C LEU A 36 11.54 5.10 7.15
N ASN A 37 10.98 4.74 8.31
CA ASN A 37 10.09 5.64 9.04
C ASN A 37 10.82 6.90 9.51
N HIS A 38 12.10 6.83 9.89
CA HIS A 38 12.86 8.04 10.24
C HIS A 38 13.06 8.94 9.03
N VAL A 39 13.44 8.37 7.88
CA VAL A 39 13.55 9.08 6.60
C VAL A 39 12.25 9.80 6.26
N ARG A 40 11.10 9.14 6.44
CA ARG A 40 9.75 9.70 6.27
C ARG A 40 9.50 10.97 7.08
N TYR A 41 10.14 11.08 8.25
CA TYR A 41 10.08 12.22 9.18
C TYR A 41 11.34 13.10 9.13
N ASN A 42 12.26 12.84 8.20
CA ASN A 42 13.52 13.57 8.07
C ASN A 42 13.85 13.78 6.59
N SER A 43 13.13 14.72 6.00
CA SER A 43 13.23 15.14 4.61
C SER A 43 12.84 16.61 4.49
N MET A 44 13.29 17.31 3.44
CA MET A 44 13.04 18.75 3.23
C MET A 44 11.56 19.17 3.24
N ILE A 45 10.63 18.22 3.06
CA ILE A 45 9.18 18.47 3.03
C ILE A 45 8.53 18.21 4.41
N THR A 46 9.26 17.60 5.34
CA THR A 46 8.77 17.36 6.70
C THR A 46 8.52 18.68 7.38
N SER A 47 7.38 18.82 8.05
CA SER A 47 6.98 20.08 8.68
C SER A 47 6.50 19.89 10.10
N ILE A 48 6.18 21.00 10.77
CA ILE A 48 5.50 20.99 12.07
C ILE A 48 4.07 21.47 11.87
N GLU A 49 3.09 20.77 12.42
CA GLU A 49 1.72 21.30 12.45
C GLU A 49 1.65 22.41 13.50
N SER A 50 1.26 23.62 13.10
CA SER A 50 1.39 24.84 13.92
C SER A 50 0.44 24.89 15.11
N THR A 51 -0.67 24.16 15.09
CA THR A 51 -1.70 24.20 16.14
C THR A 51 -1.35 23.31 17.33
N ARG A 52 -0.82 22.12 17.06
CA ARG A 52 -0.55 21.05 18.05
C ARG A 52 0.93 20.70 18.15
N SER A 53 1.79 21.36 17.36
CA SER A 53 3.25 21.22 17.40
C SER A 53 3.75 19.78 17.21
N PHE A 54 3.08 18.98 16.38
CA PHE A 54 3.54 17.64 16.04
C PHE A 54 4.22 17.61 14.67
N ASN A 55 5.15 16.66 14.51
CA ASN A 55 5.88 16.45 13.26
C ASN A 55 4.94 15.87 12.18
N VAL A 56 4.94 16.48 11.01
CA VAL A 56 4.18 16.08 9.84
C VAL A 56 5.12 15.37 8.87
N PRO A 57 4.92 14.06 8.64
CA PRO A 57 5.76 13.28 7.74
C PRO A 57 5.53 13.65 6.27
N VAL A 58 6.50 13.33 5.42
CA VAL A 58 6.40 13.61 3.97
C VAL A 58 5.19 12.96 3.30
N THR A 59 4.69 11.85 3.83
CA THR A 59 3.53 11.12 3.29
C THR A 59 2.20 11.57 3.90
N ALA A 60 2.16 12.72 4.59
CA ALA A 60 0.92 13.27 5.14
C ALA A 60 -0.10 13.64 4.04
N PHE A 61 0.41 13.98 2.85
CA PHE A 61 -0.41 14.26 1.67
C PHE A 61 -0.13 13.25 0.56
N ARG A 62 -1.07 13.11 -0.38
CA ARG A 62 -0.98 12.20 -1.55
C ARG A 62 -0.02 12.72 -2.64
N GLY A 63 1.05 13.40 -2.24
CA GLY A 63 2.04 14.03 -3.10
C GLY A 63 3.02 14.89 -2.30
N PHE A 64 4.15 15.22 -2.94
CA PHE A 64 5.21 16.03 -2.37
C PHE A 64 4.89 17.52 -2.57
N ALA A 65 4.52 18.22 -1.49
CA ALA A 65 4.27 19.65 -1.50
C ALA A 65 5.43 20.40 -0.83
N PHE A 66 5.68 21.64 -1.25
CA PHE A 66 6.63 22.50 -0.55
C PHE A 66 6.14 22.83 0.87
N SER A 67 7.05 22.90 1.83
CA SER A 67 6.77 23.25 3.22
C SER A 67 7.59 24.48 3.64
N TRP A 68 6.91 25.50 4.16
CA TRP A 68 7.55 26.72 4.67
C TRP A 68 8.20 26.54 6.04
N ASN A 69 7.70 25.60 6.83
CA ASN A 69 8.12 25.35 8.20
C ASN A 69 8.79 23.97 8.31
N TRP A 70 9.86 23.80 7.54
CA TRP A 70 10.60 22.53 7.52
C TRP A 70 11.26 22.25 8.88
N VAL A 71 11.35 20.97 9.23
CA VAL A 71 12.05 20.51 10.44
C VAL A 71 12.99 19.36 10.13
N GLU A 72 14.13 19.33 10.82
CA GLU A 72 15.03 18.18 10.87
C GLU A 72 15.00 17.59 12.28
N ILE A 73 14.76 16.28 12.36
CA ILE A 73 14.68 15.56 13.62
C ILE A 73 16.00 14.84 13.86
N SER A 74 16.67 15.13 14.98
CA SER A 74 17.87 14.37 15.37
C SER A 74 17.52 12.88 15.53
N PRO A 75 18.26 11.95 14.90
CA PRO A 75 17.99 10.51 15.02
C PRO A 75 18.02 10.00 16.45
N LEU A 76 18.84 10.62 17.30
CA LEU A 76 19.09 10.25 18.69
C LEU A 76 18.14 10.93 19.69
N SER A 77 17.30 11.87 19.22
CA SER A 77 16.32 12.53 20.07
C SER A 77 15.27 11.53 20.58
N ASN A 78 14.57 11.87 21.67
CA ASN A 78 13.52 11.03 22.24
C ASN A 78 12.11 11.56 21.89
N ILE A 79 11.90 11.94 20.63
CA ILE A 79 10.63 12.50 20.13
C ILE A 79 10.07 11.69 18.95
N SER A 80 8.79 11.86 18.66
CA SER A 80 8.14 11.20 17.52
C SER A 80 8.88 11.49 16.21
N GLY A 81 9.16 10.43 15.44
CA GLY A 81 9.92 10.51 14.19
C GLY A 81 11.43 10.32 14.34
N SER A 82 11.97 10.24 15.56
CA SER A 82 13.37 9.86 15.80
C SER A 82 13.59 8.35 15.65
N ILE A 83 14.81 7.91 15.38
CA ILE A 83 15.13 6.48 15.29
C ILE A 83 14.87 5.80 16.63
N THR A 84 15.25 6.41 17.75
CA THR A 84 15.02 5.87 19.09
C THR A 84 13.55 5.55 19.32
N LYS A 85 12.64 6.50 19.04
CA LYS A 85 11.19 6.27 19.20
C LYS A 85 10.63 5.27 18.21
N LEU A 86 11.14 5.26 16.97
CA LEU A 86 10.66 4.35 15.95
C LEU A 86 11.07 2.89 16.23
N LEU A 87 12.27 2.67 16.79
CA LEU A 87 12.68 1.34 17.27
C LEU A 87 11.79 0.86 18.43
N GLU A 88 11.47 1.73 19.38
CA GLU A 88 10.49 1.42 20.44
C GLU A 88 9.13 1.02 19.86
N HIS A 89 8.65 1.73 18.83
CA HIS A 89 7.38 1.42 18.17
C HIS A 89 7.42 0.08 17.42
N VAL A 90 8.50 -0.21 16.69
CA VAL A 90 8.69 -1.50 16.00
C VAL A 90 8.69 -2.64 17.03
N LYS A 91 9.44 -2.48 18.13
CA LYS A 91 9.47 -3.46 19.23
C LYS A 91 8.08 -3.70 19.81
N LYS A 92 7.33 -2.64 20.15
CA LYS A 92 5.96 -2.76 20.68
C LYS A 92 5.01 -3.43 19.69
N GLY A 93 5.16 -3.14 18.40
CA GLY A 93 4.42 -3.82 17.33
C GLY A 93 4.68 -5.32 17.33
N LEU A 94 5.95 -5.73 17.48
CA LEU A 94 6.33 -7.15 17.55
C LEU A 94 5.84 -7.83 18.82
N GLU A 95 5.95 -7.18 19.98
CA GLU A 95 5.38 -7.66 21.25
C GLU A 95 3.86 -7.86 21.12
N TYR A 96 3.17 -6.94 20.45
CA TYR A 96 1.74 -7.08 20.19
C TYR A 96 1.43 -8.25 19.23
N LEU A 97 2.16 -8.40 18.13
CA LEU A 97 1.95 -9.48 17.16
C LEU A 97 2.23 -10.86 17.78
N THR A 98 3.25 -10.96 18.62
CA THR A 98 3.54 -12.21 19.35
C THR A 98 2.47 -12.53 20.39
N TYR A 99 1.95 -11.51 21.08
CA TYR A 99 0.85 -11.68 22.04
C TYR A 99 -0.50 -12.04 21.38
N THR A 100 -0.78 -11.46 20.21
CA THR A 100 -2.03 -11.69 19.46
C THR A 100 -1.93 -12.81 18.44
N ASN A 101 -0.84 -13.58 18.47
CA ASN A 101 -0.64 -14.66 17.54
C ASN A 101 -1.81 -15.65 17.67
N THR A 102 -2.49 -15.91 16.56
CA THR A 102 -3.58 -16.88 16.48
C THR A 102 -3.08 -18.08 15.69
N ASP A 103 -3.79 -19.21 15.75
CA ASP A 103 -3.49 -20.38 14.91
C ASP A 103 -3.83 -20.16 13.42
N SER A 104 -4.11 -18.92 13.02
CA SER A 104 -4.40 -18.56 11.63
C SER A 104 -3.12 -18.66 10.79
N GLN A 105 -3.17 -19.41 9.69
CA GLN A 105 -2.11 -19.42 8.71
C GLN A 105 -2.33 -18.28 7.71
N VAL A 106 -1.36 -17.37 7.63
CA VAL A 106 -1.36 -16.28 6.66
C VAL A 106 -0.29 -16.58 5.63
N GLU A 107 -0.71 -16.86 4.39
CA GLU A 107 0.20 -16.96 3.27
C GLU A 107 0.24 -15.62 2.53
N VAL A 108 1.43 -15.04 2.41
CA VAL A 108 1.63 -13.79 1.68
C VAL A 108 2.38 -14.12 0.38
N PRO A 109 1.65 -14.38 -0.72
CA PRO A 109 2.30 -14.62 -2.00
C PRO A 109 2.95 -13.32 -2.49
N PHE A 110 4.29 -13.28 -2.51
CA PHE A 110 5.02 -12.26 -3.25
C PHE A 110 4.78 -12.46 -4.74
N TYR A 111 4.51 -11.36 -5.46
CA TYR A 111 4.22 -11.30 -6.91
C TYR A 111 4.65 -12.54 -7.70
N GLN A 112 3.72 -13.49 -7.88
CA GLN A 112 3.89 -14.65 -8.75
C GLN A 112 2.99 -14.44 -9.97
N ASP A 113 3.57 -14.54 -11.17
CA ASP A 113 2.81 -14.43 -12.41
C ASP A 113 1.72 -15.52 -12.52
N ASN A 114 1.94 -16.67 -11.85
CA ASN A 114 1.02 -17.81 -11.77
C ASN A 114 0.80 -18.24 -10.31
N LEU A 115 -0.18 -17.64 -9.65
CA LEU A 115 -0.67 -18.10 -8.36
C LEU A 115 -1.40 -19.43 -8.58
N GLN A 116 -0.76 -20.55 -8.22
CA GLN A 116 -1.41 -21.86 -8.17
C GLN A 116 -1.81 -22.12 -6.73
N MET A 117 -3.10 -21.99 -6.46
CA MET A 117 -3.69 -22.28 -5.16
C MET A 117 -4.92 -23.15 -5.34
N GLU A 118 -5.21 -23.95 -4.32
CA GLU A 118 -6.45 -24.73 -4.26
C GLU A 118 -7.65 -23.78 -4.22
N PRO A 119 -8.81 -24.18 -4.77
CA PRO A 119 -10.01 -23.35 -4.75
C PRO A 119 -10.42 -22.94 -3.34
N VAL A 120 -10.70 -21.64 -3.16
CA VAL A 120 -11.05 -21.02 -1.88
C VAL A 120 -12.56 -20.77 -1.76
N ASP A 121 -13.04 -20.68 -0.52
CA ASP A 121 -14.45 -20.41 -0.22
C ASP A 121 -14.83 -18.93 -0.38
N LEU A 122 -13.87 -18.01 -0.16
CA LEU A 122 -14.11 -16.58 -0.11
C LEU A 122 -12.91 -15.81 -0.63
N ILE A 123 -13.15 -14.90 -1.57
CA ILE A 123 -12.18 -13.88 -1.99
C ILE A 123 -12.72 -12.53 -1.54
N VAL A 124 -11.94 -11.77 -0.77
CA VAL A 124 -12.23 -10.38 -0.42
C VAL A 124 -11.20 -9.48 -1.06
N THR A 125 -11.62 -8.53 -1.91
CA THR A 125 -10.70 -7.71 -2.71
C THR A 125 -11.16 -6.26 -2.85
N ASP A 126 -10.20 -5.38 -3.08
CA ASP A 126 -10.38 -3.96 -3.42
C ASP A 126 -9.71 -3.70 -4.79
N PRO A 127 -10.37 -4.02 -5.91
CA PRO A 127 -9.77 -3.90 -7.22
C PRO A 127 -9.56 -2.44 -7.64
N PRO A 128 -8.59 -2.18 -8.52
CA PRO A 128 -8.24 -0.84 -8.98
C PRO A 128 -9.37 -0.04 -9.66
N PHE A 129 -9.36 1.30 -9.53
CA PHE A 129 -10.42 2.21 -10.05
C PHE A 129 -10.05 3.05 -11.29
N ALA A 130 -8.99 2.67 -12.03
CA ALA A 130 -8.51 3.30 -13.28
C ALA A 130 -7.90 4.72 -13.19
N ASP A 131 -8.04 5.41 -12.05
CA ASP A 131 -7.42 6.72 -11.78
C ASP A 131 -6.65 6.73 -10.45
N ASP A 132 -6.05 5.60 -10.09
CA ASP A 132 -5.22 5.57 -8.89
C ASP A 132 -3.94 6.35 -9.09
N LYS A 133 -3.66 7.18 -8.09
CA LYS A 133 -2.45 7.98 -8.04
C LYS A 133 -1.23 7.06 -7.93
N PRO A 134 -0.10 7.44 -8.55
CA PRO A 134 1.10 6.63 -8.50
C PRO A 134 1.57 6.42 -7.06
N TYR A 135 2.03 5.20 -6.79
CA TYR A 135 2.55 4.80 -5.49
C TYR A 135 3.82 5.58 -5.14
N VAL A 136 3.89 6.11 -3.92
CA VAL A 136 5.03 6.89 -3.40
C VAL A 136 6.15 5.97 -2.90
N SER A 137 6.06 4.66 -3.10
CA SER A 137 7.00 3.66 -2.58
C SER A 137 8.43 3.80 -3.10
N ASP A 138 8.63 4.40 -4.28
CA ASP A 138 9.98 4.70 -4.78
C ASP A 138 10.79 5.63 -3.87
N TYR A 139 10.10 6.46 -3.09
CA TYR A 139 10.71 7.28 -2.05
C TYR A 139 11.45 6.43 -1.01
N PHE A 140 10.90 5.27 -0.65
CA PHE A 140 11.52 4.32 0.28
C PHE A 140 12.44 3.35 -0.44
N TYR A 141 12.12 2.99 -1.68
CA TYR A 141 12.86 2.01 -2.48
C TYR A 141 14.36 2.32 -2.58
N VAL A 142 14.68 3.61 -2.81
CA VAL A 142 16.07 4.06 -2.92
C VAL A 142 16.88 3.75 -1.67
N TRP A 143 16.27 3.80 -0.49
CA TRP A 143 16.92 3.48 0.78
C TRP A 143 16.93 1.97 1.05
N LEU A 144 15.81 1.30 0.76
CA LEU A 144 15.66 -0.14 0.96
C LEU A 144 16.71 -0.93 0.16
N LYS A 145 16.95 -0.57 -1.10
CA LYS A 145 17.94 -1.26 -1.96
C LYS A 145 19.40 -1.07 -1.56
N ARG A 146 19.68 -0.16 -0.60
CA ARG A 146 21.02 0.03 -0.04
C ARG A 146 21.28 -0.86 1.17
N VAL A 147 20.23 -1.42 1.76
CA VAL A 147 20.32 -2.42 2.84
C VAL A 147 20.15 -3.82 2.27
N PHE A 148 19.18 -4.00 1.37
CA PHE A 148 18.88 -5.27 0.74
C PHE A 148 19.24 -5.27 -0.75
N PRO A 149 19.87 -6.33 -1.27
CA PRO A 149 20.13 -6.47 -2.69
C PRO A 149 18.83 -6.81 -3.43
N ILE A 150 18.12 -5.79 -3.92
CA ILE A 150 16.88 -5.95 -4.67
C ILE A 150 17.21 -5.89 -6.18
N PRO A 151 16.75 -6.86 -7.01
CA PRO A 151 17.13 -6.97 -8.42
C PRO A 151 16.43 -5.96 -9.35
N TYR A 152 15.67 -5.00 -8.81
CA TYR A 152 14.90 -4.02 -9.58
C TYR A 152 15.60 -2.65 -9.56
N ASN A 153 15.45 -1.84 -10.60
CA ASN A 153 16.09 -0.52 -10.64
C ASN A 153 15.32 0.51 -9.80
N THR A 154 14.02 0.59 -10.04
CA THR A 154 13.01 1.33 -9.27
C THR A 154 11.66 0.65 -9.46
N GLN A 155 10.74 0.82 -8.52
CA GLN A 155 9.40 0.28 -8.69
C GLN A 155 8.70 0.90 -9.90
N TRP A 156 8.92 2.20 -10.14
CA TRP A 156 8.37 2.87 -11.31
C TRP A 156 8.87 2.25 -12.62
N GLU A 157 10.15 1.99 -12.77
CA GLU A 157 10.66 1.45 -14.04
C GLU A 157 10.17 0.02 -14.29
N ASP A 158 10.18 -0.83 -13.27
CA ASP A 158 9.94 -2.27 -13.45
C ASP A 158 8.46 -2.67 -13.33
N PHE A 159 7.68 -1.96 -12.50
CA PHE A 159 6.29 -2.33 -12.21
C PHE A 159 5.25 -1.35 -12.76
N MET A 160 5.60 -0.09 -13.05
CA MET A 160 4.65 0.85 -13.68
C MET A 160 4.13 0.36 -15.03
N PRO A 161 4.93 -0.25 -15.93
CA PRO A 161 4.40 -0.79 -17.19
C PRO A 161 3.36 -1.90 -16.98
N LYS A 162 3.44 -2.60 -15.85
CA LYS A 162 2.52 -3.68 -15.47
C LYS A 162 1.29 -3.18 -14.69
N ASN A 163 1.29 -1.91 -14.27
CA ASN A 163 0.25 -1.36 -13.44
C ASN A 163 -1.03 -1.10 -14.26
N ILE A 164 -2.11 -1.79 -13.90
CA ILE A 164 -3.38 -1.75 -14.62
C ILE A 164 -4.15 -0.45 -14.37
N ASN A 165 -3.77 0.31 -13.33
CA ASN A 165 -4.47 1.51 -12.86
C ASN A 165 -4.30 2.78 -13.71
N LYS A 166 -3.50 2.76 -14.77
CA LYS A 166 -3.12 4.02 -15.43
C LYS A 166 -4.01 4.33 -16.63
N VAL A 167 -5.02 5.17 -16.41
CA VAL A 167 -5.51 6.14 -17.41
C VAL A 167 -5.04 7.53 -16.96
N TYR A 168 -3.73 7.72 -16.72
CA TYR A 168 -3.22 9.00 -16.26
C TYR A 168 -2.91 9.92 -17.45
N LYS A 169 -3.81 10.88 -17.71
CA LYS A 169 -3.60 12.04 -18.60
C LYS A 169 -2.97 11.70 -19.97
N GLY A 170 -3.32 10.56 -20.57
CA GLY A 170 -2.87 10.18 -21.91
C GLY A 170 -1.38 9.87 -22.05
N VAL A 171 -0.63 9.70 -20.96
CA VAL A 171 0.82 9.44 -21.01
C VAL A 171 1.12 7.93 -21.14
N VAL A 172 0.34 7.06 -20.47
CA VAL A 172 0.45 5.59 -20.57
C VAL A 172 -0.90 4.94 -20.17
N GLY A 173 -1.38 3.99 -20.99
CA GLY A 173 -2.56 3.13 -20.75
C GLY A 173 -3.91 3.68 -21.28
N THR A 174 -4.81 2.78 -21.69
CA THR A 174 -6.17 3.11 -22.17
C THR A 174 -7.23 2.53 -21.23
N LEU A 175 -8.43 3.14 -21.19
CA LEU A 175 -9.58 2.58 -20.47
C LEU A 175 -9.89 1.14 -20.91
N GLU A 176 -9.69 0.85 -22.20
CA GLU A 176 -9.86 -0.49 -22.76
C GLU A 176 -8.82 -1.48 -22.20
N TYR A 177 -7.55 -1.06 -22.08
CA TYR A 177 -6.51 -1.86 -21.45
C TYR A 177 -6.83 -2.14 -19.98
N PHE A 178 -7.26 -1.13 -19.22
CA PHE A 178 -7.72 -1.29 -17.85
C PHE A 178 -8.86 -2.31 -17.77
N ARG A 179 -9.91 -2.15 -18.59
CA ARG A 179 -11.07 -3.05 -18.61
C ARG A 179 -10.67 -4.49 -18.93
N LYS A 180 -9.80 -4.69 -19.93
CA LYS A 180 -9.29 -6.01 -20.31
C LYS A 180 -8.54 -6.65 -19.14
N LYS A 181 -7.65 -5.91 -18.49
CA LYS A 181 -6.87 -6.40 -17.35
C LYS A 181 -7.74 -6.69 -16.12
N LEU A 182 -8.74 -5.85 -15.85
CA LEU A 182 -9.71 -6.09 -14.80
C LEU A 182 -10.49 -7.38 -15.07
N ALA A 183 -10.91 -7.62 -16.32
CA ALA A 183 -11.58 -8.85 -16.70
C ALA A 183 -10.69 -10.10 -16.54
N GLU A 184 -9.40 -10.01 -16.90
CA GLU A 184 -8.42 -11.09 -16.66
C GLU A 184 -8.30 -11.44 -15.17
N VAL A 185 -8.33 -10.43 -14.28
CA VAL A 185 -8.28 -10.63 -12.82
C VAL A 185 -9.56 -11.29 -12.30
N PHE A 186 -10.74 -10.85 -12.75
CA PHE A 186 -12.00 -11.44 -12.33
C PHE A 186 -12.18 -12.89 -12.84
N LEU A 187 -11.66 -13.22 -14.02
CA LEU A 187 -11.62 -14.61 -14.48
C LEU A 187 -10.76 -15.48 -13.56
N LYS A 188 -9.59 -14.98 -13.15
CA LYS A 188 -8.76 -15.69 -12.17
C LYS A 188 -9.50 -15.88 -10.83
N PHE A 189 -10.25 -14.89 -10.36
CA PHE A 189 -11.07 -15.08 -9.15
C PHE A 189 -12.14 -16.14 -9.33
N TYR A 190 -12.75 -16.22 -10.51
CA TYR A 190 -13.73 -17.26 -10.82
C TYR A 190 -13.10 -18.65 -10.77
N ASP A 191 -11.93 -18.82 -11.39
CA ASP A 191 -11.21 -20.11 -11.42
C ASP A 191 -10.67 -20.53 -10.03
N LEU A 192 -10.40 -19.56 -9.16
CA LEU A 192 -9.89 -19.79 -7.81
C LEU A 192 -10.99 -19.98 -6.76
N LEU A 193 -12.26 -19.71 -7.08
CA LEU A 193 -13.36 -19.95 -6.17
C LEU A 193 -13.90 -21.37 -6.35
N LYS A 194 -14.36 -21.98 -5.26
CA LYS A 194 -15.22 -23.16 -5.34
C LYS A 194 -16.54 -22.82 -6.05
N ASP A 195 -17.26 -23.82 -6.52
CA ASP A 195 -18.56 -23.64 -7.21
C ASP A 195 -19.58 -22.84 -6.36
N ASP A 196 -19.51 -22.94 -5.03
CA ASP A 196 -20.32 -22.20 -4.06
C ASP A 196 -19.57 -21.06 -3.34
N GLY A 197 -18.39 -20.71 -3.86
CA GLY A 197 -17.53 -19.67 -3.32
C GLY A 197 -18.07 -18.27 -3.56
N THR A 198 -17.70 -17.33 -2.69
CA THR A 198 -18.17 -15.93 -2.74
C THR A 198 -17.04 -14.97 -3.06
N LEU A 199 -17.29 -14.02 -3.98
CA LEU A 199 -16.39 -12.89 -4.25
C LEU A 199 -16.96 -11.62 -3.61
N VAL A 200 -16.30 -11.12 -2.57
CA VAL A 200 -16.61 -9.81 -1.97
C VAL A 200 -15.67 -8.76 -2.52
N THR A 201 -16.18 -7.83 -3.31
CA THR A 201 -15.39 -6.74 -3.90
C THR A 201 -15.86 -5.37 -3.44
N PHE A 202 -14.92 -4.52 -3.07
CA PHE A 202 -15.17 -3.12 -2.76
C PHE A 202 -14.92 -2.25 -4.00
N PHE A 203 -15.87 -1.40 -4.36
CA PHE A 203 -15.68 -0.49 -5.49
C PHE A 203 -16.14 0.94 -5.22
N SER A 204 -15.31 1.92 -5.59
CA SER A 204 -15.58 3.34 -5.39
C SER A 204 -14.97 4.19 -6.50
N SER A 205 -15.81 4.66 -7.44
CA SER A 205 -15.36 5.56 -8.51
C SER A 205 -16.38 6.64 -8.82
N SER A 206 -15.90 7.84 -9.16
CA SER A 206 -16.73 8.92 -9.69
C SER A 206 -17.00 8.78 -11.20
N SER A 207 -16.24 7.92 -11.91
CA SER A 207 -16.36 7.71 -13.36
C SER A 207 -17.37 6.59 -13.66
N PRO A 208 -18.45 6.88 -14.43
CA PRO A 208 -19.36 5.85 -14.92
C PRO A 208 -18.66 4.75 -15.72
N GLU A 209 -17.61 5.08 -16.47
CA GLU A 209 -16.84 4.15 -17.29
C GLU A 209 -16.07 3.11 -16.46
N ALA A 210 -15.63 3.49 -15.26
CA ALA A 210 -15.03 2.57 -14.30
C ALA A 210 -16.07 1.55 -13.80
N TRP A 211 -17.29 1.99 -13.48
CA TRP A 211 -18.40 1.10 -13.10
C TRP A 211 -18.80 0.15 -14.23
N VAL A 212 -18.86 0.65 -15.48
CA VAL A 212 -19.10 -0.20 -16.66
C VAL A 212 -18.00 -1.25 -16.79
N SER A 213 -16.74 -0.89 -16.50
CA SER A 213 -15.63 -1.84 -16.57
C SER A 213 -15.71 -2.91 -15.49
N LEU A 214 -16.17 -2.57 -14.28
CA LEU A 214 -16.46 -3.54 -13.22
C LEU A 214 -17.56 -4.52 -13.63
N LEU A 215 -18.70 -4.02 -14.13
CA LEU A 215 -19.79 -4.88 -14.61
C LEU A 215 -19.37 -5.76 -15.78
N TYR A 216 -18.55 -5.22 -16.68
CA TYR A 216 -17.97 -5.98 -17.78
C TYR A 216 -17.09 -7.12 -17.27
N ALA A 217 -16.18 -6.84 -16.33
CA ALA A 217 -15.28 -7.84 -15.76
C ALA A 217 -16.01 -8.90 -14.93
N GLY A 218 -16.83 -8.47 -13.98
CA GLY A 218 -17.51 -9.35 -13.03
C GLY A 218 -18.66 -10.14 -13.65
N TRP A 219 -19.59 -9.45 -14.31
CA TRP A 219 -20.82 -10.08 -14.81
C TRP A 219 -20.69 -10.57 -16.25
N PHE A 220 -20.24 -9.71 -17.17
CA PHE A 220 -20.26 -10.07 -18.59
C PHE A 220 -19.22 -11.14 -18.94
N ILE A 221 -17.97 -10.97 -18.49
CA ILE A 221 -16.87 -11.89 -18.77
C ILE A 221 -16.87 -13.07 -17.80
N SER A 222 -16.81 -12.80 -16.49
CA SER A 222 -16.57 -13.85 -15.48
C SER A 222 -17.84 -14.49 -14.93
N LYS A 223 -19.03 -14.06 -15.40
CA LYS A 223 -20.34 -14.65 -15.08
C LYS A 223 -20.71 -14.65 -13.59
N PHE A 224 -20.06 -13.85 -12.76
CA PHE A 224 -20.49 -13.67 -11.39
C PHE A 224 -21.93 -13.14 -11.34
N ARG A 225 -22.70 -13.68 -10.40
CA ARG A 225 -24.05 -13.21 -10.10
C ARG A 225 -23.97 -12.36 -8.84
N VAL A 226 -24.38 -11.10 -8.97
CA VAL A 226 -24.51 -10.21 -7.81
C VAL A 226 -25.62 -10.73 -6.88
N ILE A 227 -25.27 -11.06 -5.64
CA ILE A 227 -26.22 -11.49 -4.60
C ILE A 227 -26.64 -10.33 -3.71
N THR A 228 -25.73 -9.42 -3.37
CA THR A 228 -26.03 -8.25 -2.55
C THR A 228 -25.11 -7.08 -2.86
N THR A 229 -25.60 -5.87 -2.62
CA THR A 229 -24.84 -4.63 -2.72
C THR A 229 -25.06 -3.80 -1.47
N HIS A 230 -23.98 -3.46 -0.77
CA HIS A 230 -24.03 -2.61 0.42
C HIS A 230 -23.33 -1.28 0.18
N ALA A 231 -24.06 -0.18 0.34
CA ALA A 231 -23.48 1.16 0.28
C ALA A 231 -22.78 1.49 1.61
N VAL A 232 -21.47 1.76 1.54
CA VAL A 232 -20.64 2.12 2.68
C VAL A 232 -20.23 3.59 2.57
N THR A 233 -20.47 4.34 3.65
CA THR A 233 -20.02 5.74 3.76
C THR A 233 -18.59 5.76 4.27
N THR A 234 -17.63 6.04 3.38
CA THR A 234 -16.19 6.04 3.68
C THR A 234 -15.59 7.44 3.87
N LYS A 235 -16.39 8.49 3.62
CA LYS A 235 -15.94 9.90 3.78
C LYS A 235 -16.19 10.38 5.22
N ASP A 236 -15.18 11.03 5.79
CA ASP A 236 -15.31 11.76 7.05
C ASP A 236 -16.38 12.85 6.93
N ARG A 237 -17.30 12.91 7.90
CA ARG A 237 -18.39 13.90 7.97
C ARG A 237 -17.87 15.34 8.00
N THR A 238 -16.64 15.54 8.47
CA THR A 238 -16.01 16.86 8.59
C THR A 238 -15.42 17.38 7.26
N ARG A 239 -15.40 16.55 6.21
CA ARG A 239 -14.85 16.94 4.91
C ARG A 239 -15.80 17.91 4.20
N MET A 240 -15.31 19.07 3.76
CA MET A 240 -16.14 20.12 3.13
C MET A 240 -16.93 19.65 1.90
N THR A 241 -16.46 18.61 1.19
CA THR A 241 -17.15 18.00 0.04
C THR A 241 -18.16 16.90 0.41
N ALA A 242 -18.31 16.54 1.68
CA ALA A 242 -19.30 15.57 2.14
C ALA A 242 -20.74 16.13 2.17
N ASN A 243 -20.88 17.46 2.20
CA ASN A 243 -22.18 18.15 2.30
C ASN A 243 -22.81 18.55 0.96
N VAL A 244 -22.26 18.10 -0.17
CA VAL A 244 -22.89 18.35 -1.48
C VAL A 244 -23.95 17.27 -1.70
N SER A 245 -25.21 17.68 -1.66
CA SER A 245 -26.45 16.89 -1.67
C SER A 245 -26.76 16.12 -2.98
N THR A 246 -25.75 15.83 -3.79
CA THR A 246 -25.94 15.05 -5.01
C THR A 246 -25.78 13.58 -4.67
N VAL A 247 -26.77 12.74 -5.04
CA VAL A 247 -26.61 11.29 -5.07
C VAL A 247 -25.56 10.98 -6.14
N THR A 248 -24.29 11.05 -5.76
CA THR A 248 -23.17 10.73 -6.64
C THR A 248 -22.83 9.24 -6.51
N LEU A 249 -22.22 8.69 -7.56
CA LEU A 249 -21.54 7.39 -7.56
C LEU A 249 -20.33 7.34 -6.58
N ASP A 250 -20.07 8.42 -5.82
CA ASP A 250 -19.05 8.48 -4.76
C ASP A 250 -19.46 7.72 -3.48
N LYS A 251 -20.18 6.60 -3.64
CA LYS A 251 -20.40 5.65 -2.55
C LYS A 251 -19.57 4.43 -2.83
N SER A 252 -18.96 3.92 -1.77
CA SER A 252 -18.28 2.65 -1.86
C SER A 252 -19.34 1.54 -1.81
N ILE A 253 -19.29 0.61 -2.76
CA ILE A 253 -20.22 -0.52 -2.81
C ILE A 253 -19.42 -1.79 -2.52
N VAL A 254 -19.88 -2.55 -1.53
CA VAL A 254 -19.46 -3.93 -1.35
C VAL A 254 -20.41 -4.80 -2.15
N ILE A 255 -19.89 -5.52 -3.12
CA ILE A 255 -20.62 -6.46 -3.97
C ILE A 255 -20.21 -7.86 -3.52
N ALA A 256 -21.18 -8.69 -3.17
CA ALA A 256 -20.99 -10.13 -3.00
C ALA A 256 -21.75 -10.87 -4.11
#